data_AF-A0A0X6ZZ06-F1
#
_entry.id   AF-A0A0X6ZZ06-F1
#
_cell.length_a   1.000
_cell.length_b   1.000
_cell.length_c   1.000
_cell.angle_alpha   90.00
_cell.angle_beta   90.00
_cell.angle_gamma   90.00
#
_symmetry.space_group_name_H-M   'P 1'
#
loop_
_entity.id
_entity.type
_entity.pdbx_description
1 polymer ?
#
loop_
_entity_poly.entity_id
_entity_poly.type
_entity_poly.pdbx_seq_one_letter_code
_entity_poly.pdbx_strand_id
1 'polypeptide(L)'
;MLSDGVLEIHAGYLRSIEEGEEGIAVRYRRRHTQILKELQVDWVVNCTGMERAGIGHSRLLETMRGDGVILLDPFGLGVEVDGQSRLLRTDGRSWPGLFAAGALTAGRFWEITAVPDIRVQAQKIAQEITGRVTASDRVSARG
;
A
#
# COMPACT_ATOMS: atom_id res chain seq x y z
N MET A 1 5.93 -0.16 -36.34
CA MET A 1 6.25 -0.17 -34.89
C MET A 1 6.05 -1.54 -34.24
N LEU A 2 4.84 -2.14 -34.25
CA LEU A 2 4.66 -3.55 -33.81
C LEU A 2 5.26 -4.59 -34.78
N SER A 3 5.46 -4.20 -36.04
CA SER A 3 5.87 -5.09 -37.13
C SER A 3 7.37 -5.05 -37.47
N ASP A 4 8.14 -4.15 -36.85
CA ASP A 4 9.54 -3.91 -37.22
C ASP A 4 10.53 -4.57 -36.23
N GLY A 5 10.05 -5.51 -35.39
CA GLY A 5 10.86 -6.21 -34.38
C GLY A 5 11.15 -5.39 -33.11
N VAL A 6 10.55 -4.21 -32.96
CA VAL A 6 10.82 -3.30 -31.83
C VAL A 6 9.99 -3.64 -30.58
N LEU A 7 8.89 -4.39 -30.72
CA LEU A 7 8.01 -4.75 -29.60
C LEU A 7 7.42 -6.15 -29.77
N GLU A 8 7.73 -7.03 -28.81
CA GLU A 8 7.06 -8.31 -28.62
C GLU A 8 6.21 -8.31 -27.35
N ILE A 9 5.00 -8.86 -27.41
CA ILE A 9 4.06 -8.88 -26.28
C ILE A 9 3.94 -10.31 -25.73
N HIS A 10 4.39 -10.48 -24.48
CA HIS A 10 4.31 -11.74 -23.75
C HIS A 10 3.22 -11.67 -22.67
N ALA A 11 2.05 -12.23 -22.95
CA ALA A 11 0.96 -12.27 -21.96
C ALA A 11 1.16 -13.44 -20.97
N GLY A 12 1.27 -13.14 -19.67
CA GLY A 12 1.38 -14.15 -18.63
C GLY A 12 1.54 -13.61 -17.22
N TYR A 13 1.89 -14.52 -16.30
CA TYR A 13 2.15 -14.22 -14.90
C TYR A 13 3.62 -14.44 -14.59
N LEU A 14 4.30 -13.41 -14.11
CA LEU A 14 5.70 -13.48 -13.66
C LEU A 14 5.86 -14.53 -12.54
N ARG A 15 6.94 -15.31 -12.58
CA ARG A 15 7.24 -16.36 -11.60
C ARG A 15 8.57 -16.12 -10.89
N SER A 16 9.62 -15.77 -11.63
CA SER A 16 10.88 -15.33 -11.06
C SER A 16 11.62 -14.38 -11.99
N ILE A 17 12.49 -13.58 -11.37
CA ILE A 17 13.48 -12.73 -12.02
C ILE A 17 14.79 -13.05 -11.30
N GLU A 18 15.75 -13.58 -12.03
CA GLU A 18 17.05 -14.00 -11.49
C GLU A 18 18.16 -13.35 -12.32
N GLU A 19 19.16 -12.81 -11.63
CA GLU A 19 20.39 -12.35 -12.28
C GLU A 19 21.21 -13.58 -12.70
N GLY A 20 21.65 -13.60 -13.96
CA GLY A 20 22.48 -14.64 -14.54
C GLY A 20 23.78 -14.07 -15.13
N GLU A 21 24.62 -14.93 -15.66
CA GLU A 21 25.93 -14.51 -16.22
C GLU A 21 25.79 -13.63 -17.48
N GLU A 22 24.73 -13.82 -18.27
CA GLU A 22 24.51 -13.12 -19.54
C GLU A 22 23.33 -12.11 -19.49
N GLY A 23 22.90 -11.70 -18.30
CA GLY A 23 21.80 -10.76 -18.11
C GLY A 23 20.78 -11.25 -17.10
N ILE A 24 19.49 -10.99 -17.36
CA ILE A 24 18.40 -11.28 -16.43
C ILE A 24 17.49 -12.36 -17.01
N ALA A 25 17.38 -13.47 -16.28
CA ALA A 25 16.47 -14.56 -16.61
C ALA A 25 15.08 -14.27 -16.02
N VAL A 26 14.10 -14.02 -16.90
CA VAL A 26 12.71 -13.76 -16.53
C VAL A 26 11.87 -14.99 -16.83
N ARG A 27 11.33 -15.64 -15.79
CA ARG A 27 10.41 -16.77 -15.95
C ARG A 27 8.98 -16.35 -15.74
N TYR A 28 8.10 -16.73 -16.66
CA TYR A 28 6.67 -16.45 -16.57
C TYR A 28 5.83 -17.62 -17.04
N ARG A 29 4.63 -17.75 -16.48
CA ARG A 29 3.61 -18.70 -16.95
C ARG A 29 2.76 -18.01 -18.01
N ARG A 30 2.70 -18.57 -19.21
CA ARG A 30 1.87 -18.02 -20.29
C ARG A 30 0.40 -17.98 -19.87
N ARG A 31 -0.30 -16.89 -20.21
CA ARG A 31 -1.72 -16.71 -19.88
C ARG A 31 -2.56 -17.87 -20.42
N HIS A 32 -3.55 -18.32 -19.65
CA HIS A 32 -4.46 -19.43 -19.97
C HIS A 32 -3.79 -20.81 -20.14
N THR A 33 -2.51 -20.98 -19.77
CA THR A 33 -1.83 -22.28 -19.80
C THR A 33 -1.01 -22.51 -18.52
N GLN A 34 -0.46 -23.71 -18.35
CA GLN A 34 0.56 -24.02 -17.34
C GLN A 34 1.99 -24.02 -17.92
N ILE A 35 2.16 -23.53 -19.15
CA ILE A 35 3.45 -23.53 -19.83
C ILE A 35 4.31 -22.42 -19.22
N LEU A 36 5.45 -22.80 -18.66
CA LEU A 36 6.50 -21.88 -18.26
C LEU A 36 7.35 -21.49 -19.47
N LYS A 37 7.66 -20.21 -19.57
CA LYS A 37 8.55 -19.62 -20.56
C LYS A 37 9.62 -18.83 -19.84
N GLU A 38 10.79 -18.77 -20.46
CA GLU A 38 11.93 -17.99 -20.00
C GLU A 38 12.30 -16.98 -21.09
N LEU A 39 12.65 -15.77 -20.66
CA LEU A 39 13.18 -14.69 -21.49
C LEU A 39 14.52 -14.28 -20.89
N GLN A 40 15.53 -14.13 -21.74
CA GLN A 40 16.80 -13.49 -21.37
C GLN A 40 16.73 -12.04 -21.82
N VAL A 41 16.95 -11.11 -20.89
CA VAL A 41 16.86 -9.66 -21.15
C VAL A 41 17.97 -8.91 -20.43
N ASP A 42 18.41 -7.80 -21.01
CA ASP A 42 19.42 -6.94 -20.39
C ASP A 42 18.84 -6.04 -19.28
N TRP A 43 17.56 -5.67 -19.39
CA TRP A 43 16.88 -4.73 -18.49
C TRP A 43 15.47 -5.17 -18.15
N VAL A 44 15.06 -4.91 -16.91
CA VAL A 44 13.68 -5.07 -16.43
C VAL A 44 13.19 -3.76 -15.85
N VAL A 45 12.08 -3.25 -16.37
CA VAL A 45 11.36 -2.11 -15.81
C VAL A 45 10.10 -2.63 -15.13
N ASN A 46 10.00 -2.48 -13.81
CA ASN A 46 8.82 -2.91 -13.07
C ASN A 46 7.64 -1.94 -13.30
N CYS A 47 6.69 -2.38 -14.13
CA CYS A 47 5.44 -1.67 -14.40
C CYS A 47 4.22 -2.41 -13.81
N THR A 48 4.39 -3.23 -12.77
CA THR A 48 3.29 -4.04 -12.18
C THR A 48 2.32 -3.23 -11.31
N GLY A 49 2.53 -1.92 -11.19
CA GLY A 49 1.73 -1.01 -10.38
C GLY A 49 2.39 -0.70 -9.04
N MET A 50 1.63 -0.04 -8.15
CA MET A 50 2.11 0.31 -6.82
C MET A 50 2.20 -0.92 -5.91
N GLU A 51 3.28 -1.01 -5.13
CA GLU A 51 3.32 -1.93 -4.00
C GLU A 51 2.25 -1.50 -2.98
N ARG A 52 1.47 -2.45 -2.51
CA ARG A 52 0.32 -2.17 -1.66
C ARG A 52 0.81 -1.59 -0.32
N ALA A 53 0.32 -0.38 0.02
CA ALA A 53 0.63 0.39 1.22
C ALA A 53 2.10 0.78 1.48
N GLY A 54 3.08 0.22 0.76
CA GLY A 54 4.50 0.56 0.90
C GLY A 54 5.07 0.32 2.30
N ILE A 55 4.44 -0.53 3.11
CA ILE A 55 4.86 -0.78 4.51
C ILE A 55 6.30 -1.27 4.56
N GLY A 56 6.68 -2.19 3.66
CA GLY A 56 8.04 -2.74 3.58
C GLY A 56 9.11 -1.74 3.12
N HIS A 57 8.73 -0.54 2.67
CA HIS A 57 9.67 0.51 2.28
C HIS A 57 9.99 1.49 3.42
N SER A 58 9.32 1.38 4.57
CA SER A 58 9.49 2.28 5.70
C SER A 58 9.83 1.49 6.96
N ARG A 59 11.08 1.60 7.42
CA ARG A 59 11.53 0.97 8.67
C ARG A 59 10.65 1.33 9.86
N LEU A 60 10.12 2.57 9.91
CA LEU A 60 9.17 2.99 10.94
C LEU A 60 7.89 2.15 10.90
N LEU A 61 7.29 1.97 9.71
CA LEU A 61 6.05 1.22 9.57
C LEU A 61 6.28 -0.27 9.85
N GLU A 62 7.43 -0.81 9.46
CA GLU A 62 7.81 -2.18 9.82
C GLU A 62 7.93 -2.38 11.33
N THR A 63 8.59 -1.45 12.04
CA THR A 63 8.69 -1.50 13.52
C THR A 63 7.31 -1.33 14.16
N MET A 64 6.51 -0.36 13.73
CA MET A 64 5.14 -0.18 14.23
C MET A 64 4.27 -1.43 14.02
N ARG A 65 4.48 -2.19 12.93
CA ARG A 65 3.81 -3.46 12.70
C ARG A 65 4.31 -4.52 13.68
N GLY A 66 5.62 -4.64 13.85
CA GLY A 66 6.24 -5.56 14.80
C GLY A 66 5.76 -5.33 16.24
N ASP A 67 5.55 -4.08 16.62
CA ASP A 67 5.09 -3.66 17.94
C ASP A 67 3.55 -3.73 18.11
N GLY A 68 2.81 -4.13 17.07
CA GLY A 68 1.35 -4.22 17.09
C GLY A 68 0.62 -2.87 17.10
N VAL A 69 1.30 -1.78 16.73
CA VAL A 69 0.72 -0.44 16.61
C VAL A 69 -0.12 -0.31 15.33
N ILE A 70 0.35 -0.89 14.23
CA ILE A 70 -0.40 -1.03 12.97
C ILE A 70 -0.76 -2.49 12.73
N LEU A 71 -1.98 -2.72 12.26
CA LEU A 71 -2.43 -4.00 11.73
C LEU A 71 -2.59 -3.87 10.23
N LEU A 72 -2.20 -4.88 9.47
CA LEU A 72 -2.46 -4.92 8.04
C LEU A 72 -3.89 -5.38 7.79
N ASP A 73 -4.54 -4.86 6.76
CA ASP A 73 -5.82 -5.42 6.34
C ASP A 73 -5.65 -6.84 5.75
N PRO A 74 -6.68 -7.69 5.76
CA PRO A 74 -6.59 -9.08 5.29
C PRO A 74 -6.12 -9.25 3.84
N PHE A 75 -6.28 -8.22 3.00
CA PHE A 75 -5.87 -8.24 1.60
C PHE A 75 -4.53 -7.54 1.35
N GLY A 76 -3.89 -7.03 2.41
CA GLY A 76 -2.59 -6.38 2.36
C GLY A 76 -2.59 -5.14 1.46
N LEU A 77 -3.70 -4.41 1.38
CA LEU A 77 -3.88 -3.17 0.63
C LEU A 77 -3.46 -1.93 1.43
N GLY A 78 -3.41 -2.03 2.75
CA GLY A 78 -3.32 -0.93 3.71
C GLY A 78 -3.13 -1.42 5.15
N VAL A 79 -3.25 -0.46 6.07
CA VAL A 79 -3.42 -0.70 7.50
C VAL A 79 -4.90 -0.63 7.87
N GLU A 80 -5.28 -1.38 8.89
CA GLU A 80 -6.62 -1.36 9.46
C GLU A 80 -6.93 -0.01 10.10
N VAL A 81 -8.00 0.60 9.64
CA VAL A 81 -8.52 1.87 10.16
C VAL A 81 -10.04 1.82 10.35
N ASP A 82 -10.54 2.65 11.26
CA ASP A 82 -11.97 2.90 11.37
C ASP A 82 -12.50 3.88 10.30
N GLY A 83 -13.79 4.21 10.36
CA GLY A 83 -14.43 5.15 9.44
C GLY A 83 -13.89 6.58 9.50
N GLN A 84 -13.18 6.92 10.57
CA GLN A 84 -12.56 8.22 10.82
C GLN A 84 -11.05 8.19 10.54
N SER A 85 -10.55 7.12 9.90
CA SER A 85 -9.13 6.92 9.56
C SER A 85 -8.21 6.78 10.77
N ARG A 86 -8.73 6.41 11.95
CA ARG A 86 -7.91 6.06 13.12
C ARG A 86 -7.43 4.62 13.01
N LEU A 87 -6.17 4.39 13.36
CA LEU A 87 -5.59 3.04 13.38
C LEU A 87 -6.37 2.13 14.35
N LEU A 88 -6.66 0.91 13.92
CA LEU A 88 -7.23 -0.12 14.81
C LEU A 88 -6.13 -0.83 15.62
N ARG A 89 -6.51 -1.20 16.84
CA ARG A 89 -5.72 -2.02 17.76
C ARG A 89 -6.13 -3.48 17.64
N THR A 90 -5.31 -4.36 18.20
CA THR A 90 -5.59 -5.81 18.28
C THR A 90 -6.88 -6.13 19.04
N ASP A 91 -7.34 -5.25 19.93
CA ASP A 91 -8.60 -5.39 20.66
C ASP A 91 -9.84 -4.89 19.87
N GLY A 92 -9.65 -4.48 18.62
CA GLY A 92 -10.70 -3.95 17.75
C GLY A 92 -11.09 -2.49 18.03
N ARG A 93 -10.46 -1.83 19.02
CA ARG A 93 -10.68 -0.42 19.30
C ARG A 93 -9.74 0.45 18.48
N SER A 94 -10.15 1.68 18.20
CA SER A 94 -9.28 2.65 17.54
C SER A 94 -8.31 3.29 18.53
N TRP A 95 -7.07 3.53 18.09
CA TRP A 95 -6.17 4.44 18.78
C TRP A 95 -6.77 5.85 18.77
N PRO A 96 -6.90 6.52 19.93
CA PRO A 96 -7.54 7.83 19.97
C PRO A 96 -6.80 8.86 19.12
N GLY A 97 -5.46 8.85 19.12
CA GLY A 97 -4.61 9.87 18.49
C GLY A 97 -3.72 9.41 17.34
N LEU A 98 -3.91 8.20 16.82
CA LEU A 98 -3.13 7.72 15.68
C LEU A 98 -4.05 7.57 14.47
N PHE A 99 -3.69 8.24 13.39
CA PHE A 99 -4.43 8.29 12.15
C PHE A 99 -3.53 7.86 10.99
N ALA A 100 -4.14 7.27 9.96
CA ALA A 100 -3.49 7.04 8.67
C ALA A 100 -4.27 7.78 7.58
N ALA A 101 -3.60 8.12 6.48
CA ALA A 101 -4.21 8.81 5.35
C ALA A 101 -3.62 8.31 4.03
N GLY A 102 -4.35 8.55 2.94
CA GLY A 102 -3.98 8.18 1.59
C GLY A 102 -3.89 6.66 1.39
N ALA A 103 -2.93 6.25 0.58
CA ALA A 103 -2.77 4.86 0.13
C ALA A 103 -2.64 3.86 1.28
N LEU A 104 -2.15 4.27 2.45
CA LEU A 104 -2.12 3.43 3.66
C LEU A 104 -3.50 2.96 4.08
N THR A 105 -4.57 3.65 3.70
CA THR A 105 -5.95 3.34 4.10
C THR A 105 -6.75 2.63 2.99
N ALA A 106 -6.09 2.19 1.92
CA ALA A 106 -6.75 1.57 0.77
C ALA A 106 -7.50 0.26 1.09
N GLY A 107 -7.10 -0.46 2.14
CA GLY A 107 -7.87 -1.61 2.64
C GLY A 107 -9.32 -1.26 3.01
N ARG A 108 -9.58 -0.04 3.47
CA ARG A 108 -10.92 0.43 3.82
C ARG A 108 -11.57 1.30 2.73
N PHE A 109 -10.81 2.19 2.12
CA PHE A 109 -11.37 3.22 1.23
C PHE A 109 -11.10 2.97 -0.26
N TRP A 110 -10.42 1.88 -0.61
CA TRP A 110 -10.12 1.38 -1.97
C TRP A 110 -9.49 2.42 -2.92
N GLU A 111 -10.27 3.36 -3.46
CA GLU A 111 -9.83 4.39 -4.42
C GLU A 111 -9.15 5.60 -3.75
N ILE A 112 -8.59 5.44 -2.55
CA ILE A 112 -7.94 6.52 -1.77
C ILE A 112 -6.49 6.78 -2.19
N THR A 113 -6.25 6.91 -3.48
CA THR A 113 -4.92 7.14 -4.06
C THR A 113 -4.80 8.47 -4.79
N ALA A 114 -5.92 9.10 -5.16
CA ALA A 114 -5.93 10.37 -5.87
C ALA A 114 -5.93 11.56 -4.90
N VAL A 115 -5.25 12.65 -5.29
CA VAL A 115 -5.14 13.89 -4.51
C VAL A 115 -6.50 14.44 -4.03
N PRO A 116 -7.58 14.46 -4.85
CA PRO A 116 -8.89 14.95 -4.40
C PRO A 116 -9.43 14.19 -3.18
N ASP A 117 -9.35 12.86 -3.21
CA ASP A 117 -9.86 11.99 -2.14
C ASP A 117 -9.02 12.12 -0.87
N ILE A 118 -7.69 12.16 -1.04
CA ILE A 118 -6.73 12.35 0.06
C ILE A 118 -6.99 13.69 0.76
N ARG A 119 -7.26 14.76 0.02
CA ARG A 119 -7.57 16.07 0.60
C ARG A 119 -8.83 16.03 1.45
N VAL A 120 -9.89 15.36 0.99
CA VAL A 120 -11.14 15.21 1.76
C VAL A 120 -10.90 14.38 3.03
N GLN A 121 -10.12 13.30 2.94
CA GLN A 121 -9.74 12.50 4.11
C GLN A 121 -8.92 13.31 5.12
N ALA A 122 -7.91 14.04 4.65
CA ALA A 122 -7.07 14.88 5.49
C ALA A 122 -7.88 15.96 6.22
N GLN A 123 -8.86 16.58 5.53
CA GLN A 123 -9.77 17.54 6.14
C GLN A 123 -10.57 16.91 7.29
N LYS A 124 -11.11 15.69 7.10
CA LYS A 124 -11.85 14.98 8.15
C LYS A 124 -10.96 14.64 9.35
N ILE A 125 -9.74 14.16 9.09
CA ILE A 125 -8.75 13.88 10.15
C ILE A 125 -8.42 15.16 10.94
N ALA A 126 -8.21 16.29 10.26
CA ALA A 126 -7.93 17.56 10.91
C ALA A 126 -9.11 18.03 11.80
N GLN A 127 -10.35 17.82 11.36
CA GLN A 127 -11.55 18.13 12.16
C GLN A 127 -11.63 17.26 13.41
N GLU A 128 -11.36 15.95 13.30
CA GLU A 128 -11.30 15.03 14.44
C GLU A 128 -10.21 15.45 15.44
N ILE A 129 -9.01 15.78 14.97
CA ILE A 129 -7.90 16.24 15.81
C ILE A 129 -8.29 17.54 16.54
N THR A 130 -8.86 18.51 15.82
CA THR A 130 -9.28 19.80 16.39
C THR A 130 -10.36 19.62 17.46
N GLY A 131 -11.35 18.75 17.20
CA GLY A 131 -12.40 18.41 18.16
C GLY A 131 -11.84 17.82 19.45
N ARG A 132 -10.77 17.02 19.36
CA ARG A 132 -10.12 16.40 20.53
C ARG A 132 -9.28 17.39 21.33
N VAL A 133 -8.49 18.24 20.67
CA VAL A 133 -7.68 19.27 21.34
C VAL A 133 -8.58 20.25 22.10
N THR A 134 -9.62 20.76 21.46
CA THR A 134 -10.56 21.70 22.10
C THR A 134 -11.35 21.08 23.25
N ALA A 135 -11.68 19.79 23.18
CA ALA A 135 -12.29 19.08 24.29
C ALA A 135 -11.31 18.90 25.47
N SER A 136 -10.04 18.63 25.19
CA SER A 136 -9.00 18.49 26.21
C SER A 136 -8.74 19.80 26.96
N ASP A 137 -8.71 20.94 26.24
CA ASP A 137 -8.54 22.26 26.85
C ASP A 137 -9.71 22.62 27.77
N ARG A 138 -10.94 22.25 27.40
CA ARG A 138 -12.14 22.47 28.23
C ARG A 138 -12.16 21.62 29.49
N VAL A 139 -11.55 20.43 29.47
CA VAL A 139 -11.40 19.58 30.66
C VAL A 139 -10.32 20.18 31.57
N SER A 140 -9.21 20.67 31.01
CA SER A 140 -8.13 21.30 31.78
C SER A 140 -8.52 22.65 32.40
N ALA A 141 -9.43 23.40 31.78
CA ALA A 141 -9.88 24.71 32.28
C ALA A 141 -10.99 24.63 33.36
N ARG A 142 -11.48 23.43 33.69
CA ARG A 142 -12.52 23.19 34.70
C ARG A 142 -12.00 22.54 35.99
N GLY A 143 -10.70 22.24 36.07
CA GLY A 143 -10.00 21.77 37.28
C GLY A 143 -9.24 22.91 37.94
#